data_AF-A0A5D2IDV6-F1
#
_entry.id   AF-A0A5D2IDV6-F1
#
_cell.length_a   1.000
_cell.length_b   1.000
_cell.length_c   1.000
_cell.angle_alpha   90.00
_cell.angle_beta   90.00
_cell.angle_gamma   90.00
#
_symmetry.space_group_name_H-M   'P 1'
#
loop_
_entity.id
_entity.type
_entity.pdbx_description
1 polymer ?
#
loop_
_entity_poly.entity_id
_entity_poly.type
_entity_poly.pdbx_seq_one_letter_code
_entity_poly.pdbx_strand_id
1 'polypeptide(L)'
;MQYLYCLFNYMQSRFDILKIHSRRMNLMRGIDLKKIAEKMNGASGAELKAVCTESGMFALRERRVHITQEDFEMAVAKVMKKESEKNMSLRKLWK
;
A
#
# COMPACT_ATOMS: atom_id res chain seq x y z
N MET A 1 -7.60 -20.47 18.41
CA MET A 1 -6.91 -20.90 17.16
C MET A 1 -7.43 -20.21 15.89
N GLN A 2 -8.72 -19.89 15.76
CA GLN A 2 -9.29 -19.29 14.53
C GLN A 2 -8.82 -17.84 14.24
N TYR A 3 -8.56 -17.04 15.28
CA TYR A 3 -8.02 -15.67 15.13
C TYR A 3 -6.61 -15.61 14.52
N LEU A 4 -5.76 -16.61 14.81
CA LEU A 4 -4.39 -16.67 14.28
C LEU A 4 -4.40 -16.99 12.77
N TYR A 5 -5.31 -17.85 12.32
CA TYR A 5 -5.49 -18.16 10.89
C TYR A 5 -6.03 -16.98 10.09
N CYS A 6 -6.95 -16.19 10.65
CA CYS A 6 -7.47 -15.00 10.00
C CYS A 6 -6.36 -13.94 9.82
N LEU A 7 -5.56 -13.70 10.86
CA LEU A 7 -4.42 -12.77 10.81
C LEU A 7 -3.37 -13.22 9.79
N PHE A 8 -3.03 -14.51 9.76
CA PHE A 8 -2.06 -15.06 8.82
C PHE A 8 -2.53 -14.97 7.35
N ASN A 9 -3.79 -15.30 7.08
CA ASN A 9 -4.38 -15.18 5.74
C ASN A 9 -4.47 -13.73 5.27
N TYR A 10 -4.70 -12.78 6.18
CA TYR A 10 -4.75 -11.36 5.81
C TYR A 10 -3.39 -10.87 5.32
N MET A 11 -2.30 -11.25 5.98
CA MET A 11 -0.95 -10.86 5.55
C MET A 11 -0.59 -11.40 4.16
N GLN A 12 -0.90 -12.67 3.91
CA GLN A 12 -0.69 -13.29 2.60
C GLN A 12 -1.55 -12.63 1.52
N SER A 13 -2.82 -12.37 1.82
CA SER A 13 -3.74 -11.71 0.88
C SER A 13 -3.24 -10.33 0.46
N ARG A 14 -2.73 -9.53 1.41
CA ARG A 14 -2.15 -8.21 1.09
C ARG A 14 -0.89 -8.32 0.24
N PHE A 15 -0.03 -9.27 0.56
CA PHE A 15 1.16 -9.55 -0.24
C PHE A 15 0.82 -9.97 -1.66
N ASP A 16 -0.18 -10.83 -1.85
CA ASP A 16 -0.61 -11.28 -3.18
C ASP A 16 -1.20 -10.14 -4.01
N ILE A 17 -2.01 -9.26 -3.40
CA ILE A 17 -2.53 -8.05 -4.06
C ILE A 17 -1.37 -7.15 -4.53
N LEU A 18 -0.42 -6.86 -3.64
CA LEU A 18 0.77 -6.06 -3.99
C LEU A 18 1.55 -6.73 -5.12
N LYS A 19 1.74 -8.04 -5.06
CA LYS A 19 2.46 -8.82 -6.08
C LYS A 19 1.75 -8.78 -7.44
N ILE A 20 0.42 -8.85 -7.48
CA ILE A 20 -0.35 -8.76 -8.72
C ILE A 20 -0.21 -7.37 -9.35
N HIS A 21 -0.32 -6.31 -8.55
CA HIS A 21 -0.19 -4.94 -9.05
C HIS A 21 1.24 -4.57 -9.44
N SER A 22 2.22 -5.09 -8.70
CA SER A 22 3.64 -4.81 -8.95
C SER A 22 4.19 -5.55 -10.18
N ARG A 23 3.54 -6.63 -10.65
CA ARG A 23 3.95 -7.37 -11.88
C ARG A 23 4.00 -6.51 -13.14
N ARG A 24 3.18 -5.45 -13.22
CA ARG A 24 3.15 -4.53 -14.37
C ARG A 24 4.07 -3.32 -14.20
N MET A 25 4.81 -3.26 -13.10
CA MET A 25 5.63 -2.11 -12.71
C MET A 25 7.12 -2.45 -12.81
N ASN A 26 7.92 -1.44 -13.12
CA ASN A 26 9.37 -1.54 -13.13
C ASN A 26 9.89 -1.36 -11.70
N LEU A 27 10.08 -2.47 -11.00
CA LEU A 27 10.63 -2.51 -9.64
C LEU A 27 12.17 -2.55 -9.69
N MET A 28 12.83 -1.82 -8.80
CA MET A 28 14.26 -2.00 -8.57
C MET A 28 14.55 -3.40 -7.98
N ARG A 29 15.74 -3.96 -8.28
CA ARG A 29 16.18 -5.22 -7.68
C ARG A 29 16.33 -5.06 -6.16
N GLY A 30 15.77 -6.00 -5.40
CA GLY A 30 15.89 -6.03 -3.94
C GLY A 30 14.72 -5.39 -3.17
N ILE A 31 13.58 -5.14 -3.81
CA ILE A 31 12.39 -4.63 -3.11
C ILE A 31 11.72 -5.71 -2.26
N ASP A 32 11.54 -5.40 -0.99
CA ASP A 32 10.86 -6.25 0.00
C ASP A 32 9.38 -5.87 0.12
N LEU A 33 8.54 -6.41 -0.78
CA LEU A 33 7.08 -6.19 -0.74
C LEU A 33 6.44 -6.72 0.54
N LYS A 34 7.05 -7.73 1.19
CA LYS A 34 6.56 -8.30 2.44
C LYS A 34 6.61 -7.30 3.60
N LYS A 35 7.72 -6.53 3.71
CA LYS A 35 7.85 -5.46 4.70
C LYS A 35 6.82 -4.34 4.49
N ILE A 36 6.51 -4.03 3.23
CA ILE A 36 5.45 -3.06 2.90
C ILE A 36 4.07 -3.58 3.33
N ALA A 37 3.78 -4.86 3.07
CA ALA A 37 2.52 -5.50 3.48
C ALA A 37 2.34 -5.57 5.01
N GLU A 38 3.44 -5.64 5.77
CA GLU A 38 3.48 -5.55 7.24
C GLU A 38 3.18 -4.13 7.73
N LYS A 39 3.72 -3.10 7.09
CA LYS A 39 3.42 -1.70 7.41
C LYS A 39 1.96 -1.32 7.13
N MET A 40 1.29 -2.01 6.19
CA MET A 40 -0.11 -1.79 5.82
C MET A 40 -1.10 -2.67 6.60
N ASN A 41 -0.89 -2.85 7.90
CA ASN A 41 -1.81 -3.63 8.74
C ASN A 41 -3.18 -2.92 8.84
N GLY A 42 -4.25 -3.66 8.51
CA GLY A 42 -5.62 -3.13 8.53
C GLY A 42 -6.05 -2.40 7.26
N ALA A 43 -5.17 -2.26 6.26
CA ALA A 43 -5.52 -1.66 4.98
C ALA A 43 -6.39 -2.61 4.13
N SER A 44 -7.37 -2.04 3.47
CA SER A 44 -8.26 -2.66 2.50
C SER A 44 -7.57 -2.91 1.16
N GLY A 45 -8.15 -3.79 0.34
CA GLY A 45 -7.68 -4.06 -1.03
C GLY A 45 -7.61 -2.80 -1.91
N ALA A 46 -8.51 -1.84 -1.69
CA ALA A 46 -8.53 -0.57 -2.42
C ALA A 46 -7.31 0.30 -2.07
N GLU A 47 -6.91 0.34 -0.80
CA GLU A 47 -5.74 1.10 -0.35
C GLU A 47 -4.43 0.49 -0.84
N LEU A 48 -4.33 -0.85 -0.88
CA LEU A 48 -3.17 -1.55 -1.46
C LEU A 48 -2.96 -1.18 -2.93
N LYS A 49 -4.05 -1.13 -3.70
CA LYS A 49 -4.01 -0.66 -5.09
C LYS A 49 -3.62 0.81 -5.20
N ALA A 50 -4.14 1.66 -4.29
CA ALA A 50 -3.80 3.08 -4.25
C ALA A 50 -2.30 3.28 -3.94
N VAL A 51 -1.73 2.52 -3.00
CA VAL A 51 -0.30 2.57 -2.67
C VAL A 51 0.57 2.21 -3.87
N CYS A 52 0.26 1.12 -4.58
CA CYS A 52 0.99 0.76 -5.80
C CYS A 52 0.91 1.86 -6.88
N THR A 53 -0.21 2.55 -6.98
CA THR A 53 -0.39 3.63 -7.97
C THR A 53 0.42 4.87 -7.56
N GLU A 54 0.37 5.24 -6.29
CA GLU A 54 1.10 6.40 -5.75
C GLU A 54 2.62 6.17 -5.78
N SER A 55 3.11 4.95 -5.50
CA SER A 55 4.54 4.63 -5.59
C SER A 55 5.06 4.80 -7.02
N GLY A 56 4.29 4.38 -8.02
CA GLY A 56 4.59 4.66 -9.44
C GLY A 56 4.60 6.16 -9.75
N MET A 57 3.68 6.93 -9.15
CA MET A 57 3.63 8.39 -9.33
C MET A 57 4.81 9.11 -8.66
N PHE A 58 5.32 8.62 -7.53
CA PHE A 58 6.55 9.15 -6.92
C PHE A 58 7.76 8.95 -7.82
N ALA A 59 7.96 7.73 -8.32
CA ALA A 59 9.04 7.45 -9.27
C ALA A 59 8.91 8.32 -10.55
N LEU A 60 7.70 8.45 -11.09
CA LEU A 60 7.44 9.25 -12.29
C LEU A 60 7.72 10.75 -12.07
N ARG A 61 7.38 11.30 -10.89
CA ARG A 61 7.66 12.70 -10.55
C ARG A 61 9.15 13.01 -10.54
N GLU A 62 9.97 12.05 -10.11
CA GLU A 62 11.42 12.17 -10.12
C GLU A 62 12.06 11.79 -11.48
N ARG A 63 11.24 11.58 -12.51
CA ARG A 63 11.65 11.12 -13.85
C ARG A 63 12.42 9.79 -13.81
N ARG A 64 12.17 8.96 -12.78
CA ARG A 64 12.75 7.63 -12.63
C ARG A 64 11.81 6.60 -13.28
N VAL A 65 12.39 5.66 -14.01
CA VAL A 65 11.65 4.55 -14.63
C VAL A 65 11.49 3.38 -13.65
N HIS A 66 12.33 3.32 -12.61
CA HIS A 66 12.34 2.27 -11.60
C HIS A 66 11.78 2.79 -10.28
N ILE A 67 10.84 2.04 -9.72
CA ILE A 67 10.27 2.27 -8.39
C ILE A 67 11.25 1.72 -7.36
N THR A 68 11.50 2.46 -6.28
CA THR A 68 12.36 2.06 -5.16
C THR A 68 11.53 1.68 -3.94
N GLN A 69 12.19 1.11 -2.91
CA GLN A 69 11.55 0.83 -1.62
C GLN A 69 10.99 2.12 -0.98
N GLU A 70 11.73 3.23 -1.07
CA GLU A 70 11.36 4.52 -0.51
C GLU A 70 10.06 5.07 -1.12
N ASP A 71 9.87 4.90 -2.43
CA ASP A 71 8.64 5.31 -3.11
C ASP A 71 7.41 4.59 -2.54
N PHE A 72 7.54 3.31 -2.20
CA PHE A 72 6.48 2.54 -1.54
C PHE A 72 6.22 3.06 -0.13
N GLU A 73 7.26 3.38 0.64
CA GLU A 73 7.09 3.89 2.00
C GLU A 73 6.42 5.27 2.02
N MET A 74 6.82 6.16 1.11
CA MET A 74 6.15 7.45 0.91
C MET A 74 4.69 7.29 0.49
N ALA A 75 4.41 6.34 -0.42
CA ALA A 75 3.06 6.03 -0.85
C ALA A 75 2.17 5.52 0.28
N VAL A 76 2.68 4.61 1.12
CA VAL A 76 1.96 4.12 2.31
C VAL A 76 1.62 5.27 3.24
N ALA A 77 2.60 6.10 3.60
CA ALA A 77 2.38 7.24 4.50
C ALA A 77 1.32 8.20 3.95
N LYS A 78 1.35 8.48 2.64
CA LYS A 78 0.38 9.35 1.98
C LYS A 78 -1.03 8.77 1.95
N VAL A 79 -1.19 7.49 1.60
CA VAL A 79 -2.51 6.86 1.48
C VAL A 79 -3.17 6.72 2.85
N MET A 80 -2.43 6.27 3.86
CA MET A 80 -2.96 6.11 5.22
C MET A 80 -3.37 7.47 5.83
N LYS A 81 -2.61 8.53 5.58
CA LYS A 81 -2.98 9.89 6.01
C LYS A 81 -4.27 10.36 5.32
N LYS A 82 -4.37 10.20 4.00
CA LYS A 82 -5.55 10.62 3.22
C LYS A 82 -6.83 9.90 3.66
N GLU A 83 -6.74 8.62 4.01
CA GLU A 83 -7.88 7.85 4.49
C GLU A 83 -8.36 8.36 5.86
N SER A 84 -7.43 8.66 6.77
CA SER A 84 -7.77 9.23 8.08
C SER A 84 -8.48 10.60 7.96
N GLU A 85 -8.03 11.45 7.04
CA GLU A 85 -8.63 12.76 6.77
C GLU A 85 -10.02 12.64 6.16
N LYS A 86 -10.22 11.73 5.19
CA LYS A 86 -11.53 11.45 4.61
C LYS A 86 -12.52 10.96 5.66
N ASN A 87 -12.11 9.99 6.46
CA ASN A 87 -12.96 9.43 7.51
C ASN A 87 -13.34 10.49 8.54
N MET A 88 -12.42 11.42 8.86
CA MET A 88 -12.75 12.55 9.73
C MET A 88 -13.73 13.54 9.08
N SER A 89 -13.54 13.83 7.80
CA SER A 89 -14.40 14.75 7.04
C SER A 89 -15.83 14.20 6.91
N LEU A 90 -15.97 12.92 6.60
CA LEU A 90 -17.27 12.24 6.52
C LEU A 90 -17.97 12.28 7.88
N ARG A 91 -17.29 11.99 9.00
CA ARG A 91 -17.92 12.06 10.33
C ARG A 91 -18.37 13.46 10.74
N LYS A 92 -17.74 14.52 10.21
CA LYS A 92 -18.18 15.90 10.44
C LYS A 92 -19.40 16.29 9.60
N LEU A 93 -19.56 15.70 8.42
CA LEU A 93 -20.64 16.02 7.49
C LEU A 93 -22.00 15.42 7.92
N TRP A 94 -21.99 14.32 8.67
CA TRP A 94 -23.20 13.61 9.14
C TRP A 94 -23.53 13.92 10.61
N LYS A 95 -22.95 14.99 11.16
CA LYS A 95 -23.31 15.60 12.44
C LYS A 95 -23.97 16.94 12.19
#